data_AF-A0A3M0S869-F1
#
_entry.id   AF-A0A3M0S869-F1
#
_cell.length_a   1.000
_cell.length_b   1.000
_cell.length_c   1.000
_cell.angle_alpha   90.00
_cell.angle_beta   90.00
_cell.angle_gamma   90.00
#
_symmetry.space_group_name_H-M   'P 1'
#
loop_
_entity.id
_entity.type
_entity.pdbx_description
1 polymer ?
#
loop_
_entity_poly.entity_id
_entity_poly.type
_entity_poly.pdbx_seq_one_letter_code
_entity_poly.pdbx_strand_id
1 'polypeptide(L)'
;MLKCQICGKPADKHHIVYRSQGGVDFPLNFKYLCSEHHRGKSGPHKNRKLDLLYKVEMQQKLQKLLYKEFYTLDELVNLLQINKGMLKKLLKEYKLYKEGYRSFDVIYRLMGKKKYTEYMLQEYYDFIGNF
;
A
#
# COMPACT_ATOMS: atom_id res chain seq x y z
N MET A 1 -15.91 15.70 7.51
CA MET A 1 -14.50 16.13 7.44
C MET A 1 -13.60 14.95 7.81
N LEU A 2 -12.57 14.65 7.00
CA LEU A 2 -11.64 13.57 7.32
C LEU A 2 -10.78 13.94 8.53
N LYS A 3 -10.53 12.96 9.41
CA LYS A 3 -9.75 13.15 10.64
C LYS A 3 -8.42 12.43 10.55
N CYS A 4 -7.39 13.03 11.12
CA CYS A 4 -6.06 12.47 11.19
C CYS A 4 -6.09 11.23 12.08
N GLN A 5 -5.57 10.12 11.56
CA GLN A 5 -5.53 8.85 12.29
C GLN A 5 -4.55 8.86 13.47
N ILE A 6 -3.74 9.92 13.62
CA ILE A 6 -2.77 10.06 14.71
C ILE A 6 -3.31 11.00 15.81
N CYS A 7 -3.86 12.17 15.45
CA CYS A 7 -4.25 13.20 16.42
C CYS A 7 -5.67 13.75 16.28
N GLY A 8 -6.49 13.21 15.37
CA GLY A 8 -7.90 13.61 15.20
C GLY A 8 -8.14 14.96 14.51
N LYS A 9 -7.10 15.79 14.29
CA LYS A 9 -7.17 17.05 13.52
C LYS A 9 -7.68 16.83 12.09
N PRO A 10 -8.20 17.87 11.41
CA PRO A 10 -8.39 17.90 9.96
C PRO A 10 -7.29 17.19 9.16
N ALA A 11 -7.65 16.31 8.23
CA ALA A 11 -6.69 15.50 7.49
C ALA A 11 -6.86 15.54 5.98
N ASP A 12 -5.71 15.41 5.32
CA ASP A 12 -5.58 15.13 3.90
C ASP A 12 -5.40 13.64 3.67
N LYS A 13 -5.69 13.20 2.45
CA LYS A 13 -5.38 11.86 1.96
C LYS A 13 -3.89 11.77 1.63
N HIS A 14 -3.20 10.81 2.25
CA HIS A 14 -1.83 10.41 1.94
C HIS A 14 -1.85 9.05 1.23
N HIS A 15 -1.13 8.93 0.11
CA HIS A 15 -0.90 7.67 -0.57
C HIS A 15 0.29 6.95 0.04
N ILE A 16 0.08 5.74 0.57
CA ILE A 16 1.15 4.93 1.18
C ILE A 16 2.19 4.53 0.10
N VAL A 17 1.71 3.96 -1.01
CA VAL A 17 2.48 3.82 -2.25
C VAL A 17 2.13 5.01 -3.13
N TYR A 18 3.10 5.90 -3.33
CA TYR A 18 2.91 7.11 -4.13
C TYR A 18 2.55 6.78 -5.58
N ARG A 19 1.79 7.67 -6.22
CA ARG A 19 1.46 7.54 -7.65
C ARG A 19 2.71 7.49 -8.54
N SER A 20 3.75 8.24 -8.20
CA SER A 20 5.06 8.20 -8.88
C SER A 20 5.78 6.85 -8.73
N GLN A 21 5.41 6.04 -7.75
CA GLN A 21 5.92 4.69 -7.51
C GLN A 21 4.98 3.61 -8.09
N GLY A 22 4.01 3.99 -8.92
CA GLY A 22 3.03 3.08 -9.50
C GLY A 22 1.85 2.72 -8.58
N GLY A 23 1.73 3.42 -7.44
CA GLY A 23 0.60 3.31 -6.52
C GLY A 23 -0.70 3.81 -7.13
N VAL A 24 -1.80 3.25 -6.63
CA VAL A 24 -3.14 3.43 -7.20
C VAL A 24 -4.14 3.84 -6.14
N ASP A 25 -5.25 4.43 -6.57
CA ASP A 25 -6.28 4.91 -5.66
C ASP A 25 -7.19 3.76 -5.20
N PHE A 26 -7.08 3.36 -3.93
CA PHE A 26 -7.98 2.41 -3.27
C PHE A 26 -7.87 2.52 -1.74
N PRO A 27 -8.87 2.05 -0.97
CA PRO A 27 -8.96 2.32 0.46
C PRO A 27 -7.71 1.97 1.28
N LEU A 28 -7.08 0.81 1.05
CA LEU A 28 -5.90 0.40 1.81
C LEU A 28 -4.63 1.19 1.47
N ASN A 29 -4.55 1.84 0.30
CA ASN A 29 -3.41 2.70 -0.05
C ASN A 29 -3.52 4.11 0.51
N PHE A 30 -4.58 4.41 1.28
CA PHE A 30 -4.77 5.72 1.89
C PHE A 30 -4.50 5.69 3.38
N LYS A 31 -3.85 6.74 3.86
CA LYS A 31 -3.82 7.13 5.27
C LYS A 31 -4.32 8.57 5.38
N TYR A 32 -5.11 8.88 6.40
CA TYR A 32 -5.60 10.23 6.62
C TYR A 32 -4.74 10.92 7.66
N LEU A 33 -3.99 11.93 7.23
CA LEU A 33 -2.98 12.61 8.04
C LEU A 33 -3.17 14.13 7.97
N CYS A 34 -3.06 14.82 9.11
CA CYS A 34 -3.02 16.28 9.11
C CYS A 34 -1.69 16.78 8.50
N SER A 35 -1.60 18.07 8.18
CA SER A 35 -0.40 18.68 7.56
C SER A 35 0.91 18.33 8.28
N GLU A 36 0.90 18.34 9.62
CA GLU A 36 2.01 17.99 10.48
C GLU A 36 2.44 16.52 10.34
N HIS A 37 1.50 15.58 10.48
CA HIS A 37 1.78 14.15 10.38
C HIS A 37 1.98 13.66 8.94
N HIS A 38 1.56 14.44 7.94
CA HIS A 38 1.72 14.12 6.52
C HIS A 38 3.05 14.64 5.97
N ARG A 39 3.32 15.94 6.14
CA ARG A 39 4.44 16.67 5.49
C ARG A 39 5.42 17.31 6.47
N GLY A 40 5.12 17.26 7.77
CA GLY A 40 6.02 17.74 8.83
C GLY A 40 7.28 16.87 8.93
N LYS A 41 8.20 17.27 9.82
CA LYS A 41 9.53 16.62 9.97
C LYS A 41 9.43 15.12 10.24
N SER A 42 8.42 14.71 11.02
CA SER A 42 8.18 13.30 11.36
C SER A 42 7.21 12.58 10.43
N GLY A 43 6.66 13.27 9.41
CA GLY A 43 5.69 12.69 8.47
C GLY A 43 6.35 11.82 7.39
N PRO A 44 5.60 10.92 6.74
CA PRO A 44 6.13 9.95 5.78
C PRO A 44 6.81 10.59 4.56
N HIS A 45 6.49 11.84 4.21
CA HIS A 45 7.17 12.53 3.12
C HIS A 45 8.63 12.91 3.45
N LYS A 46 8.97 13.03 4.74
CA LYS A 46 10.31 13.43 5.20
C LYS A 46 11.00 12.35 6.04
N ASN A 47 10.25 11.36 6.51
CA ASN A 47 10.74 10.26 7.33
C ASN A 47 10.65 8.93 6.55
N ARG A 48 11.78 8.51 5.96
CA ARG A 48 11.89 7.28 5.18
C ARG A 48 11.51 6.02 5.96
N LYS A 49 11.82 5.99 7.26
CA LYS A 49 11.46 4.87 8.14
C LYS A 49 9.95 4.75 8.30
N LEU A 50 9.26 5.88 8.54
CA LEU A 50 7.81 5.89 8.67
C LEU A 50 7.10 5.55 7.35
N ASP A 51 7.60 6.07 6.24
CA ASP A 51 7.15 5.71 4.88
C ASP A 51 7.27 4.20 4.62
N LEU A 52 8.42 3.61 4.96
CA LEU A 52 8.65 2.18 4.82
C LEU A 52 7.73 1.36 5.74
N LEU A 53 7.54 1.80 6.99
CA LEU A 53 6.65 1.16 7.94
C LEU A 53 5.22 1.09 7.38
N TYR A 54 4.70 2.20 6.85
CA TYR A 54 3.36 2.22 6.26
C TYR A 54 3.24 1.27 5.06
N LYS A 55 4.28 1.14 4.24
CA LYS A 55 4.31 0.20 3.10
C LYS A 55 4.31 -1.25 3.56
N VAL A 56 5.08 -1.58 4.59
CA VAL A 56 5.08 -2.93 5.19
C VAL A 56 3.71 -3.25 5.79
N GLU A 57 3.14 -2.35 6.59
CA GLU A 57 1.79 -2.50 7.18
C GLU A 57 0.72 -2.73 6.10
N MET A 58 0.74 -1.94 5.03
CA MET A 58 -0.20 -2.07 3.92
C MET A 58 -0.04 -3.42 3.19
N GLN A 59 1.20 -3.85 2.91
CA GLN A 59 1.44 -5.13 2.27
C GLN A 59 0.95 -6.30 3.13
N GLN A 60 1.17 -6.26 4.43
CA GLN A 60 0.66 -7.27 5.37
C GLN A 60 -0.87 -7.30 5.39
N LYS A 61 -1.54 -6.14 5.38
CA LYS A 61 -3.00 -6.06 5.27
C LYS A 61 -3.51 -6.68 3.96
N LEU A 62 -2.83 -6.40 2.84
CA LEU A 62 -3.15 -7.00 1.56
C LEU A 62 -2.97 -8.52 1.56
N GLN A 63 -1.89 -9.03 2.16
CA GLN A 63 -1.65 -10.48 2.30
C GLN A 63 -2.71 -11.17 3.15
N LYS A 64 -3.14 -10.54 4.25
CA LYS A 64 -4.24 -11.04 5.09
C LYS A 64 -5.58 -11.02 4.36
N LEU A 65 -5.85 -9.96 3.61
CA LEU A 65 -7.07 -9.81 2.82
C LEU A 65 -7.13 -10.79 1.65
N LEU A 66 -6.01 -10.96 0.94
CA LEU A 66 -5.86 -11.82 -0.23
C LEU A 66 -5.16 -13.14 0.13
N TYR A 67 -5.68 -13.85 1.11
CA TYR A 67 -5.05 -15.07 1.67
C TYR A 67 -5.08 -16.30 0.74
N LYS A 68 -6.09 -16.43 -0.13
CA LYS A 68 -6.13 -17.48 -1.18
C LYS A 68 -5.02 -17.31 -2.21
N GLU A 69 -4.67 -18.39 -2.90
CA GLU A 69 -3.66 -18.34 -3.98
C GLU A 69 -4.18 -17.60 -5.22
N PHE A 70 -5.46 -17.75 -5.56
CA PHE A 70 -6.09 -17.15 -6.74
C PHE A 70 -7.37 -16.40 -6.39
N TYR A 71 -7.65 -15.35 -7.16
CA TYR A 71 -8.87 -14.57 -7.08
C TYR A 71 -9.40 -14.22 -8.46
N THR A 72 -10.71 -14.37 -8.64
CA THR A 72 -11.41 -13.86 -9.82
C THR A 72 -11.43 -12.32 -9.80
N LEU A 73 -11.67 -11.72 -10.97
CA LEU A 73 -11.74 -10.27 -11.09
C LEU A 73 -12.85 -9.67 -10.21
N ASP A 74 -14.00 -10.33 -10.09
CA ASP A 74 -15.13 -9.83 -9.30
C ASP A 74 -14.88 -9.97 -7.79
N GLU A 75 -14.20 -11.02 -7.33
CA GLU A 75 -13.71 -11.09 -5.94
C GLU A 75 -12.75 -9.94 -5.63
N LEU A 76 -11.81 -9.64 -6.54
CA LEU A 76 -10.87 -8.53 -6.37
C LEU A 76 -11.57 -7.18 -6.32
N VAL A 77 -12.58 -6.94 -7.16
CA VAL A 77 -13.40 -5.72 -7.13
C VAL A 77 -14.04 -5.56 -5.74
N ASN A 78 -14.64 -6.63 -5.21
CA ASN A 78 -15.32 -6.59 -3.92
C ASN A 78 -14.36 -6.40 -2.74
N LEU A 79 -13.26 -7.16 -2.71
CA LEU A 79 -12.30 -7.13 -1.60
C LEU A 79 -11.49 -5.83 -1.57
N LEU A 80 -11.00 -5.38 -2.72
CA LEU A 80 -10.13 -4.21 -2.81
C LEU A 80 -10.89 -2.90 -2.97
N GLN A 81 -12.18 -2.98 -3.31
CA GLN A 81 -13.04 -1.82 -3.63
C GLN A 81 -12.43 -0.95 -4.75
N ILE A 82 -11.80 -1.60 -5.73
CA ILE A 82 -11.27 -0.96 -6.94
C ILE A 82 -12.25 -1.24 -8.07
N ASN A 83 -12.55 -0.21 -8.87
CA ASN A 83 -13.47 -0.38 -9.99
C ASN A 83 -12.93 -1.42 -11.00
N LYS A 84 -13.85 -2.17 -11.62
CA LYS A 84 -13.54 -3.29 -12.52
C LYS A 84 -12.66 -2.89 -13.70
N GLY A 85 -12.92 -1.74 -14.32
CA GLY A 85 -12.14 -1.25 -15.46
C GLY A 85 -10.69 -0.94 -15.11
N MET A 86 -10.47 -0.34 -13.94
CA MET A 86 -9.16 -0.05 -13.40
C MET A 86 -8.41 -1.33 -13.05
N LEU A 87 -9.04 -2.31 -12.40
CA LEU A 87 -8.41 -3.61 -12.13
C LEU A 87 -8.00 -4.32 -13.42
N LYS A 88 -8.85 -4.34 -14.45
CA LYS A 88 -8.50 -4.89 -15.77
C LYS A 88 -7.25 -4.22 -16.35
N LYS A 89 -7.18 -2.88 -16.29
CA LYS A 89 -6.01 -2.12 -16.78
C LYS A 89 -4.76 -2.41 -15.95
N LEU A 90 -4.89 -2.52 -14.63
CA LEU A 90 -3.77 -2.79 -13.72
C LEU A 90 -3.20 -4.19 -13.90
N LEU A 91 -4.06 -5.17 -14.13
CA LEU A 91 -3.72 -6.58 -14.21
C LEU A 91 -3.53 -7.08 -15.66
N LYS A 92 -3.58 -6.20 -16.66
CA LYS A 92 -3.51 -6.56 -18.09
C LYS A 92 -2.24 -7.37 -18.46
N GLU A 93 -1.14 -7.09 -17.77
CA GLU A 93 0.18 -7.71 -18.00
C GLU A 93 0.36 -9.02 -17.22
N TYR A 94 -0.58 -9.36 -16.34
CA TYR A 94 -0.48 -10.52 -15.48
C TYR A 94 -1.33 -11.67 -16.02
N LYS A 95 -0.80 -12.89 -15.87
CA LYS A 95 -1.47 -14.10 -16.37
C LYS A 95 -2.79 -14.32 -15.63
N LEU A 96 -3.86 -14.50 -16.40
CA LEU A 96 -5.15 -14.98 -15.91
C LEU A 96 -5.16 -16.50 -16.00
N TYR A 97 -5.27 -17.17 -14.86
CA TYR A 97 -5.43 -18.62 -14.78
C TYR A 97 -6.92 -18.98 -14.78
N LYS A 98 -7.23 -20.27 -14.89
CA LYS A 98 -8.63 -20.75 -14.86
C LYS A 98 -9.32 -20.35 -13.56
N GLU A 99 -8.57 -20.34 -12.46
CA GLU A 99 -8.98 -20.00 -11.10
C GLU A 99 -8.97 -18.48 -10.83
N GLY A 100 -8.30 -17.69 -11.69
CA GLY A 100 -8.20 -16.24 -11.55
C GLY A 100 -6.76 -15.71 -11.59
N TYR A 101 -6.56 -14.53 -11.00
CA TYR A 101 -5.24 -13.91 -10.85
C TYR A 101 -4.57 -14.41 -9.58
N ARG A 102 -3.25 -14.65 -9.64
CA ARG A 102 -2.47 -15.01 -8.45
C ARG A 102 -2.45 -13.85 -7.46
N SER A 103 -2.70 -14.13 -6.18
CA SER A 103 -2.70 -13.12 -5.12
C SER A 103 -1.36 -12.38 -5.02
N PHE A 104 -0.25 -13.11 -5.15
CA PHE A 104 1.10 -12.52 -5.19
C PHE A 104 1.23 -11.43 -6.25
N ASP A 105 0.78 -11.70 -7.48
CA ASP A 105 0.89 -10.78 -8.61
C ASP A 105 0.04 -9.52 -8.39
N VAL A 106 -1.17 -9.70 -7.87
CA VAL A 106 -2.07 -8.59 -7.50
C VAL A 106 -1.44 -7.72 -6.42
N ILE A 107 -0.94 -8.33 -5.33
CA ILE A 107 -0.30 -7.60 -4.23
C ILE A 107 0.94 -6.87 -4.74
N TYR A 108 1.81 -7.54 -5.48
CA TYR A 108 3.02 -6.96 -6.05
C TYR A 108 2.68 -5.74 -6.94
N ARG A 109 1.63 -5.84 -7.74
CA ARG A 109 1.16 -4.73 -8.57
C ARG A 109 0.66 -3.55 -7.74
N LEU A 110 -0.14 -3.80 -6.71
CA LEU A 110 -0.70 -2.77 -5.82
C LEU A 110 0.39 -2.10 -4.97
N MET A 111 1.46 -2.83 -4.66
CA MET A 111 2.65 -2.31 -3.97
C MET A 111 3.64 -1.60 -4.90
N GLY A 112 3.25 -1.24 -6.12
CA GLY A 112 4.10 -0.49 -7.05
C GLY A 112 5.21 -1.33 -7.69
N LYS A 113 4.98 -2.63 -7.90
CA LYS A 113 5.97 -3.59 -8.39
C LYS A 113 7.22 -3.64 -7.49
N LYS A 114 7.01 -3.58 -6.17
CA LYS A 114 8.06 -3.74 -5.15
C LYS A 114 7.53 -4.56 -3.98
N LYS A 115 8.38 -5.43 -3.45
CA LYS A 115 8.14 -6.15 -2.19
C LYS A 115 8.77 -5.38 -1.05
N TYR A 116 8.02 -5.17 0.03
CA TYR A 116 8.50 -4.54 1.25
C TYR A 116 8.55 -5.60 2.36
N THR A 117 9.69 -5.74 3.04
CA THR A 117 9.88 -6.78 4.07
C THR A 117 10.27 -6.14 5.40
N GLU A 118 10.04 -6.87 6.50
CA GLU A 118 10.48 -6.45 7.83
C GLU A 118 12.01 -6.32 7.91
N TYR A 119 12.74 -7.13 7.13
CA TYR A 119 14.19 -7.01 6.99
C TYR A 119 14.62 -5.62 6.48
N MET A 120 13.87 -5.01 5.55
CA MET A 120 14.17 -3.63 5.09
C MET A 120 14.03 -2.60 6.22
N LEU A 121 13.16 -2.86 7.21
CA LEU A 121 13.06 -2.01 8.39
C LEU A 121 14.25 -2.26 9.32
N GLN A 122 14.64 -3.51 9.55
CA GLN A 122 15.81 -3.89 10.37
C GLN A 122 17.10 -3.29 9.83
N GLU A 123 17.38 -3.41 8.52
CA GLU A 123 18.56 -2.79 7.89
C GLU A 123 18.61 -1.27 8.09
N TYR A 124 17.45 -0.61 8.09
CA TYR A 124 17.41 0.83 8.36
C TYR A 124 17.81 1.14 9.81
N TYR A 125 17.39 0.33 10.78
CA TYR A 125 17.78 0.50 12.17
C TYR A 125 19.26 0.21 12.39
N ASP A 126 19.77 -0.88 11.81
CA ASP A 126 21.17 -1.28 11.94
C ASP A 126 22.09 -0.25 11.28
N PHE A 127 21.70 0.32 10.14
CA PHE A 127 22.48 1.37 9.49
C PHE A 127 22.53 2.66 10.31
N ILE A 128 21.43 3.10 10.91
CA ILE A 128 21.39 4.35 11.71
C ILE A 128 22.02 4.16 13.09
N GLY A 129 21.98 2.95 13.68
CA GLY A 129 22.60 2.66 14.98
C GLY A 129 24.13 2.58 14.96
N ASN A 130 24.75 2.63 13.79
CA ASN A 130 26.20 2.63 13.59
C ASN A 130 26.79 4.05 13.34
N PHE A 131 26.00 5.11 13.57
CA PHE A 131 26.41 6.52 13.53
C PHE A 131 25.91 7.25 14.79
#